data_AF-A0A0M0TEN3-F1
#
_entry.id   AF-A0A0M0TEN3-F1
#
_cell.length_a   1.000
_cell.length_b   1.000
_cell.length_c   1.000
_cell.angle_alpha   90.00
_cell.angle_beta   90.00
_cell.angle_gamma   90.00
#
_symmetry.space_group_name_H-M   'P 1'
#
loop_
_entity.id
_entity.type
_entity.pdbx_description
1 polymer ?
#
loop_
_entity_poly.entity_id
_entity_poly.type
_entity_poly.pdbx_seq_one_letter_code
_entity_poly.pdbx_strand_id
1 'polypeptide(L)'
;TQLDAKALELLIEAYVEYRTHCETLESEGYTYRTDQGLIKAHPAAGMKADAWKRIHAMLSAFGMSPSSRSKVNMAGEDKADPLAEFLQMRD
;
A
#
# COMPACT_ATOMS: atom_id res chain seq x y z
N THR A 1 0.77 -12.30 15.74
CA THR A 1 1.16 -13.73 15.74
C THR A 1 2.53 -13.89 15.09
N GLN A 2 3.22 -15.03 15.21
CA GLN A 2 4.54 -15.24 14.58
C GLN A 2 4.51 -15.14 13.04
N LEU A 3 3.38 -15.52 12.43
CA LEU A 3 3.12 -15.37 11.00
C LEU A 3 3.12 -13.89 10.56
N ASP A 4 2.53 -13.00 11.36
CA ASP A 4 2.53 -11.55 11.06
C ASP A 4 3.95 -10.97 11.07
N ALA A 5 4.82 -11.45 11.96
CA ALA A 5 6.22 -11.02 12.02
C ALA A 5 7.00 -11.44 10.77
N LYS A 6 6.77 -12.66 10.26
CA LYS A 6 7.37 -13.13 9.01
C LYS A 6 6.83 -12.42 7.78
N ALA A 7 5.54 -12.10 7.76
CA ALA A 7 4.96 -11.27 6.71
C ALA A 7 5.54 -9.85 6.72
N LEU A 8 5.83 -9.29 7.90
CA LEU A 8 6.46 -7.97 8.03
C LEU A 8 7.92 -8.00 7.53
N GLU A 9 8.66 -9.05 7.87
CA GLU A 9 10.03 -9.26 7.39
C GLU A 9 10.09 -9.25 5.85
N LEU A 10 9.20 -10.02 5.20
CA LEU A 10 9.08 -10.04 3.73
C LEU A 10 8.69 -8.68 3.13
N LEU A 11 7.84 -7.91 3.83
CA LEU A 11 7.47 -6.55 3.39
C LEU A 11 8.70 -5.62 3.42
N ILE A 12 9.49 -5.69 4.49
CA ILE A 12 10.71 -4.89 4.65
C ILE A 12 11.72 -5.26 3.56
N GLU A 13 11.91 -6.55 3.28
CA GLU A 13 12.80 -7.02 2.22
C GLU A 13 12.38 -6.46 0.84
N ALA A 14 11.10 -6.57 0.49
CA ALA A 14 10.57 -6.02 -0.76
C ALA A 14 10.74 -4.49 -0.85
N TYR A 15 10.60 -3.77 0.28
CA TYR A 15 10.82 -2.33 0.34
C TYR A 15 12.28 -1.95 0.13
N VAL A 16 13.22 -2.68 0.74
CA VAL A 16 14.66 -2.48 0.54
C VAL A 16 15.02 -2.72 -0.92
N GLU A 17 14.52 -3.79 -1.53
CA GLU A 17 14.71 -4.07 -2.96
C GLU A 17 14.22 -2.93 -3.86
N TYR A 18 13.01 -2.41 -3.60
CA TYR A 18 12.47 -1.26 -4.30
C TYR A 18 13.37 -0.02 -4.19
N ARG A 19 13.88 0.25 -2.98
CA ARG A 19 14.79 1.38 -2.72
C ARG A 19 16.09 1.25 -3.49
N THR A 20 16.72 0.07 -3.47
CA THR A 20 17.93 -0.22 -4.24
C THR A 20 17.72 0.06 -5.73
N HIS A 21 16.60 -0.40 -6.31
CA HIS A 21 16.32 -0.12 -7.71
C HIS A 21 16.03 1.37 -7.99
N CYS A 22 15.45 2.11 -7.04
CA CYS A 22 15.33 3.57 -7.17
C CYS A 22 16.70 4.24 -7.24
N GLU A 23 17.61 3.87 -6.36
CA GLU A 23 18.98 4.42 -6.30
C GLU A 23 19.77 4.10 -7.57
N THR A 24 19.67 2.86 -8.08
CA THR A 24 20.25 2.49 -9.39
C THR A 24 19.71 3.41 -10.49
N LEU A 25 18.39 3.57 -10.60
CA LEU A 25 17.76 4.36 -11.66
C LEU A 25 17.99 5.87 -11.51
N GLU A 26 18.23 6.36 -10.30
CA GLU A 26 18.64 7.75 -10.05
C GLU A 26 20.03 8.02 -10.61
N SER A 27 20.94 7.04 -10.51
CA SER A 27 22.30 7.15 -11.05
C SER A 27 22.42 6.84 -12.55
N GLU A 28 21.73 5.81 -13.04
CA GLU A 28 21.90 5.27 -14.40
C GLU A 28 20.80 5.72 -15.37
N GLY A 29 19.66 6.19 -14.85
CA GLY A 29 18.49 6.54 -15.64
C GLY A 29 17.62 5.35 -16.01
N TYR A 30 16.43 5.66 -16.56
CA TYR A 30 15.42 4.65 -16.91
C TYR A 30 15.64 3.99 -18.27
N THR A 31 16.59 4.48 -19.06
CA THR A 31 16.89 3.97 -20.39
C THR A 31 18.38 4.02 -20.64
N TYR A 32 18.86 3.12 -21.50
CA TYR A 32 20.25 3.09 -21.95
C TYR A 32 20.30 2.91 -23.47
N ARG A 33 21.39 3.37 -24.09
CA ARG A 33 21.64 3.22 -25.52
C ARG A 33 22.59 2.05 -25.73
N THR A 34 22.23 1.14 -26.62
CA THR A 34 23.13 0.05 -27.05
C THR A 34 24.16 0.56 -28.05
N ASP A 35 25.23 -0.20 -28.27
CA ASP A 35 26.27 0.13 -29.27
C ASP A 35 25.72 0.25 -30.70
N GLN A 36 24.58 -0.41 -30.97
CA GLN A 36 23.86 -0.34 -32.24
C GLN A 36 22.94 0.90 -32.35
N GLY A 37 22.96 1.80 -31.36
CA GLY A 37 22.17 3.03 -31.33
C GLY A 37 20.73 2.87 -30.86
N LEU A 38 20.30 1.67 -30.45
CA LEU A 38 18.93 1.44 -29.98
C LEU A 38 18.77 1.87 -28.52
N ILE A 39 17.66 2.55 -28.19
CA ILE A 39 17.31 2.92 -26.82
C ILE A 39 16.46 1.80 -26.22
N LYS A 40 16.88 1.26 -25.07
CA LYS A 40 16.17 0.21 -24.33
C LYS A 40 15.84 0.67 -22.92
N ALA A 41 14.78 0.09 -22.34
CA ALA A 41 14.45 0.30 -20.94
C ALA A 41 15.49 -0.35 -20.03
N HIS A 42 15.84 0.34 -18.95
CA HIS A 42 16.76 -0.17 -17.94
C HIS A 42 16.13 -1.35 -17.19
N PRO A 43 16.82 -2.49 -17.01
CA PRO A 43 16.24 -3.67 -16.33
C PRO A 43 15.69 -3.36 -14.94
N ALA A 44 16.40 -2.51 -14.17
CA ALA A 44 15.96 -2.06 -12.85
C ALA A 44 14.60 -1.35 -12.86
N ALA A 45 14.17 -0.75 -13.99
CA ALA A 45 12.85 -0.12 -14.08
C ALA A 45 11.72 -1.16 -14.00
N GLY A 46 11.89 -2.32 -14.65
CA GLY A 46 10.95 -3.44 -14.56
C GLY A 46 10.94 -4.04 -13.16
N MET A 47 12.12 -4.33 -12.61
CA MET A 47 12.26 -4.90 -11.27
C MET A 47 11.68 -3.99 -10.18
N LYS A 48 11.91 -2.66 -10.27
CA LYS A 48 11.29 -1.65 -9.41
C LYS A 48 9.76 -1.72 -9.45
N ALA A 49 9.18 -1.84 -10.65
CA ALA A 49 7.73 -1.92 -10.81
C ALA A 49 7.17 -3.20 -10.17
N ASP A 50 7.87 -4.33 -10.29
CA ASP A 50 7.43 -5.60 -9.71
C ASP A 50 7.60 -5.64 -8.18
N ALA A 51 8.68 -5.08 -7.63
CA ALA A 51 8.83 -4.87 -6.19
C ALA A 51 7.71 -3.99 -5.62
N TRP A 52 7.36 -2.90 -6.31
CA TRP A 52 6.24 -2.05 -5.91
C TRP A 52 4.90 -2.77 -5.87
N LYS A 53 4.60 -3.63 -6.87
CA LYS A 53 3.37 -4.44 -6.89
C LYS A 53 3.31 -5.38 -5.67
N ARG A 54 4.43 -6.02 -5.31
CA ARG A 54 4.51 -6.88 -4.12
C ARG A 54 4.26 -6.09 -2.84
N ILE A 55 4.92 -4.95 -2.67
CA ILE A 55 4.71 -4.05 -1.51
C ILE A 55 3.24 -3.66 -1.40
N HIS A 56 2.64 -3.19 -2.50
CA HIS A 56 1.24 -2.75 -2.51
C HIS A 56 0.27 -3.89 -2.15
N ALA A 57 0.51 -5.11 -2.65
CA ALA A 57 -0.29 -6.28 -2.30
C ALA A 57 -0.19 -6.63 -0.80
N MET A 58 1.01 -6.57 -0.23
CA MET A 58 1.24 -6.87 1.19
C MET A 58 0.68 -5.78 2.12
N LEU A 59 0.77 -4.50 1.76
CA LEU A 59 0.15 -3.40 2.52
C LEU A 59 -1.37 -3.54 2.65
N SER A 60 -2.03 -4.06 1.60
CA SER A 60 -3.46 -4.37 1.65
C SER A 60 -3.78 -5.47 2.67
N ALA A 61 -2.95 -6.52 2.72
CA ALA A 61 -3.11 -7.64 3.65
C ALA A 61 -2.96 -7.24 5.13
N PHE A 62 -2.13 -6.23 5.43
CA PHE A 62 -1.99 -5.67 6.78
C PHE A 62 -3.10 -4.68 7.17
N GLY A 63 -4.11 -4.47 6.33
CA GLY A 63 -5.17 -3.50 6.60
C GLY A 63 -4.69 -2.04 6.59
N MET A 64 -3.52 -1.78 6.01
CA MET A 64 -2.94 -0.43 5.93
C MET A 64 -3.41 0.35 4.69
N SER A 65 -4.30 -0.23 3.87
CA SER A 65 -4.96 0.51 2.79
C SER A 65 -6.07 1.43 3.34
N PRO A 66 -6.31 2.61 2.75
CA PRO A 66 -7.43 3.48 3.13
C PRO A 66 -8.77 2.74 3.14
N SER A 67 -8.99 1.86 2.16
CA SER A 67 -10.20 1.03 2.02
C SER A 67 -10.41 0.05 3.17
N SER A 68 -9.33 -0.46 3.77
CA SER A 68 -9.38 -1.36 4.93
C SER A 68 -9.78 -0.63 6.21
N ARG A 69 -9.47 0.67 6.32
CA ARG A 69 -9.85 1.51 7.47
C ARG A 69 -11.32 1.96 7.41
N SER A 70 -11.90 2.06 6.21
CA SER A 70 -13.29 2.51 6.01
C SER A 70 -14.35 1.51 6.46
N LYS A 71 -13.98 0.27 6.81
CA LYS A 71 -14.89 -0.79 7.29
C LYS A 71 -15.00 -0.87 8.82
N VAL A 72 -14.75 0.23 9.54
CA VAL A 72 -15.27 0.35 10.90
C VAL A 72 -16.77 0.59 10.79
N ASN A 73 -17.53 -0.50 10.73
CA ASN A 73 -18.97 -0.43 10.94
C ASN A 73 -19.17 0.20 12.33
N MET A 74 -19.77 1.37 12.38
CA MET A 74 -20.44 1.85 13.58
C MET A 74 -21.56 0.86 13.88
N ALA A 75 -21.24 -0.26 14.51
CA ALA A 75 -22.20 -1.03 15.28
C ALA A 75 -22.47 -0.25 16.58
N GLY A 76 -22.95 1.00 16.45
CA GLY A 76 -23.72 1.61 17.51
C GLY A 76 -25.09 0.98 17.41
N GLU A 77 -25.55 0.37 18.51
CA GLU A 77 -26.95 -0.01 18.66
C GLU A 77 -27.84 1.12 18.12
N ASP A 78 -28.95 0.77 17.45
CA ASP A 78 -30.05 1.70 17.12
C ASP A 78 -30.61 2.27 18.43
N LYS A 79 -29.85 3.15 19.08
CA LYS A 79 -30.34 3.97 20.17
C LYS A 79 -31.31 4.95 19.53
N ALA A 80 -32.52 4.94 20.05
CA ALA A 80 -33.56 5.88 19.66
C ALA A 80 -32.96 7.29 19.54
N ASP A 81 -33.31 7.98 18.45
CA ASP A 81 -32.82 9.32 18.17
C ASP A 81 -33.08 10.21 19.41
N PRO A 82 -32.02 10.71 20.08
CA PRO A 82 -32.18 11.52 21.29
C PRO A 82 -33.07 12.74 21.07
N LEU A 83 -33.16 13.23 19.82
CA LEU A 83 -34.05 14.32 19.46
C LEU A 83 -35.52 13.89 19.47
N ALA A 84 -35.83 12.66 19.04
CA ALA A 84 -37.19 12.14 19.06
C ALA A 84 -37.72 11.95 20.50
N GLU A 85 -36.88 11.45 21.41
CA GLU A 85 -37.23 11.36 22.84
C GLU A 85 -37.45 12.75 23.46
N PHE A 86 -36.60 13.72 23.13
CA PHE A 86 -36.74 15.10 23.63
C PHE A 86 -38.03 15.78 23.15
N LEU A 87 -38.45 15.51 21.91
CA LEU A 87 -39.69 16.07 21.36
C LEU A 87 -40.94 15.46 22.01
N GLN A 88 -40.91 14.16 22.34
CA GLN A 88 -42.01 13.48 23.04
C GLN A 88 -42.22 13.96 24.49
N MET A 89 -41.15 14.41 25.16
CA MET A 89 -41.25 14.96 26.51
C MET A 89 -41.92 16.35 26.59
N ARG A 90 -42.21 16.97 25.44
CA ARG A 90 -42.68 18.36 25.35
C ARG A 90 -44.18 18.48 25.04
N ASP A 91 -44.85 17.36 24.73
CA ASP A 91 -46.31 17.24 24.61
C ASP A 91 -46.93 16.74 25.94
#